data_AF-A0A9E1RBZ9-F1
#
_entry.id   AF-A0A9E1RBZ9-F1
#
_cell.length_a   1.000
_cell.length_b   1.000
_cell.length_c   1.000
_cell.angle_alpha   90.00
_cell.angle_beta   90.00
_cell.angle_gamma   90.00
#
_symmetry.space_group_name_H-M   'P 1'
#
loop_
_entity.id
_entity.type
_entity.pdbx_description
1 polymer ?
#
loop_
_entity_poly.entity_id
_entity_poly.type
_entity_poly.pdbx_seq_one_letter_code
_entity_poly.pdbx_strand_id
1 'polypeptide(L)'
;MKNQVKIKGRNFKNQCGFTLIEMISAIVLLGIMGIFSTQFITSITQSARQTTGQKGLVDDGKLALEYLIREVRVASEENNDIVYSDTGSAASITFDKFVSYSEDDSKTGITYSWNSGTKTLTRTSGTDGTTPGTVTTLATQITSFTVAETPSVGSDFYIFTMTLQGPNGENFTLQSGVRPRSTTI
;
A
#
# COMPACT_ATOMS: atom_id res chain seq x y z
N MET A 1 55.21 -44.20 65.80
CA MET A 1 54.97 -42.91 65.10
C MET A 1 53.58 -42.96 64.48
N LYS A 2 52.61 -42.17 64.98
CA LYS A 2 51.23 -42.13 64.47
C LYS A 2 51.06 -40.85 63.64
N ASN A 3 50.90 -41.00 62.32
CA ASN A 3 50.66 -39.89 61.40
C ASN A 3 49.16 -39.53 61.43
N GLN A 4 48.84 -38.33 61.92
CA GLN A 4 47.48 -37.78 61.88
C GLN A 4 47.35 -36.92 60.62
N VAL A 5 46.55 -37.37 59.65
CA VAL A 5 46.21 -36.58 58.46
C VAL A 5 45.18 -35.52 58.86
N LYS A 6 45.59 -34.26 58.87
CA LYS A 6 44.75 -33.12 59.22
C LYS A 6 44.01 -32.64 57.96
N ILE A 7 42.76 -33.06 57.76
CA ILE A 7 41.93 -32.58 56.65
C ILE A 7 41.53 -31.13 56.93
N LYS A 8 42.07 -30.22 56.11
CA LYS A 8 41.86 -28.77 56.18
C LYS A 8 40.39 -28.47 55.87
N GLY A 9 39.64 -28.02 56.88
CA GLY A 9 38.24 -27.62 56.74
C GLY A 9 38.09 -26.52 55.68
N ARG A 10 37.28 -26.79 54.64
CA ARG A 10 36.86 -25.77 53.69
C ARG A 10 35.87 -24.86 54.40
N ASN A 11 36.19 -23.57 54.48
CA ASN A 11 35.23 -22.55 54.85
C ASN A 11 34.16 -22.48 53.75
N PHE A 12 32.98 -23.05 54.00
CA PHE A 12 31.80 -22.77 53.20
C PHE A 12 31.44 -21.30 53.42
N LYS A 13 31.89 -20.43 52.52
CA LYS A 13 31.43 -19.03 52.46
C LYS A 13 29.90 -19.05 52.46
N ASN A 14 29.32 -18.38 53.45
CA ASN A 14 27.89 -18.13 53.68
C ASN A 14 26.97 -18.59 52.54
N GLN A 15 26.38 -19.78 52.68
CA GLN A 15 25.19 -20.14 51.92
C GLN A 15 24.01 -19.39 52.54
N CYS A 16 23.81 -18.13 52.14
CA CYS A 16 22.61 -17.38 52.47
C CYS A 16 21.46 -17.93 51.61
N GLY A 17 20.53 -18.65 52.24
CA GLY A 17 19.28 -19.05 51.60
C GLY A 17 18.37 -17.84 51.35
N PHE A 18 17.43 -17.97 50.42
CA PHE A 18 16.43 -16.95 50.14
C PHE A 18 15.43 -16.84 51.30
N THR A 19 15.10 -15.61 51.69
CA THR A 19 14.02 -15.37 52.65
C THR A 19 12.65 -15.48 51.98
N LEU A 20 11.63 -15.88 52.75
CA LEU A 20 10.26 -15.95 52.25
C LEU A 20 9.76 -14.60 51.75
N ILE A 21 10.18 -13.50 52.39
CA ILE A 21 9.81 -12.14 51.98
C ILE A 21 10.46 -11.73 50.65
N GLU A 22 11.72 -12.13 50.39
CA GLU A 22 12.35 -11.89 49.09
C GLU A 22 11.60 -12.61 47.96
N MET A 23 11.22 -13.87 48.17
CA MET A 23 10.44 -14.64 47.20
C MET A 23 9.09 -13.97 46.89
N ILE A 24 8.36 -13.51 47.91
CA ILE A 24 7.08 -12.81 47.72
C ILE A 24 7.29 -11.50 46.95
N SER A 25 8.29 -10.70 47.33
CA SER A 25 8.59 -9.44 46.66
C SER A 25 8.98 -9.64 45.19
N ALA A 26 9.74 -10.70 44.89
CA ALA A 26 10.13 -11.05 43.52
C ALA A 26 8.92 -11.43 42.67
N ILE A 27 8.00 -12.26 43.19
CA ILE A 27 6.79 -12.66 42.46
C ILE A 27 5.90 -11.44 42.16
N VAL A 28 5.73 -10.53 43.13
CA VAL A 28 4.95 -9.30 42.94
C VAL A 28 5.59 -8.42 41.86
N LEU A 29 6.91 -8.21 41.92
CA LEU A 29 7.63 -7.41 40.92
C LEU A 29 7.54 -8.04 39.52
N LEU A 30 7.68 -9.37 39.41
CA LEU A 30 7.52 -10.09 38.15
C LEU A 30 6.10 -9.99 37.59
N GLY A 31 5.08 -10.04 38.45
CA GLY A 31 3.69 -9.84 38.04
C GLY A 31 3.45 -8.45 37.43
N ILE A 32 3.95 -7.41 38.09
CA ILE A 32 3.86 -6.02 37.60
C ILE A 32 4.60 -5.87 36.27
N MET A 33 5.84 -6.38 36.18
CA MET A 33 6.65 -6.34 34.95
C MET A 33 6.00 -7.12 33.80
N GLY A 34 5.35 -8.25 34.08
CA GLY A 34 4.66 -9.07 33.09
C GLY A 34 3.49 -8.33 32.43
N ILE A 35 2.72 -7.57 33.21
CA ILE A 35 1.60 -6.76 32.69
C ILE A 35 2.13 -5.67 31.74
N PHE A 36 3.13 -4.90 32.18
CA PHE A 36 3.73 -3.85 31.35
C PHE A 36 4.36 -4.40 30.07
N SER A 37 5.08 -5.52 30.17
CA SER A 37 5.72 -6.16 29.01
C SER A 37 4.69 -6.61 27.98
N THR A 38 3.58 -7.19 28.43
CA THR A 38 2.51 -7.64 27.53
C THR A 38 1.87 -6.46 26.80
N GLN A 39 1.50 -5.39 27.52
CA GLN A 39 0.91 -4.18 26.93
C GLN A 39 1.86 -3.50 25.92
N PHE A 40 3.15 -3.48 26.23
CA PHE A 40 4.17 -2.92 25.35
C PHE A 40 4.29 -3.72 24.05
N ILE A 41 4.39 -5.05 24.13
CA ILE A 41 4.48 -5.93 22.97
C ILE A 41 3.24 -5.82 22.08
N THR A 42 2.04 -5.79 22.68
CA THR A 42 0.79 -5.63 21.92
C THR A 42 0.74 -4.29 21.19
N SER A 43 1.19 -3.22 21.85
CA SER A 43 1.21 -1.87 21.28
C SER A 43 2.13 -1.80 20.06
N ILE A 44 3.37 -2.30 20.18
CA ILE A 44 4.32 -2.30 19.06
C ILE A 44 3.82 -3.16 17.90
N THR A 45 3.25 -4.33 18.19
CA THR A 45 2.73 -5.23 17.15
C THR A 45 1.58 -4.57 16.40
N GLN A 46 0.66 -3.91 17.10
CA GLN A 46 -0.46 -3.19 16.49
C GLN A 46 0.04 -2.04 15.61
N SER A 47 0.97 -1.23 16.11
CA SER A 47 1.59 -0.15 15.33
C SER A 47 2.28 -0.68 14.08
N ALA A 48 3.07 -1.75 14.19
CA ALA A 48 3.76 -2.35 13.06
C ALA A 48 2.78 -2.87 11.99
N ARG A 49 1.70 -3.54 12.40
CA ARG A 49 0.65 -4.02 11.49
C ARG A 49 -0.05 -2.86 10.78
N GLN A 50 -0.36 -1.80 11.52
CA GLN A 50 -0.98 -0.60 10.97
C GLN A 50 -0.10 0.07 9.92
N THR A 51 1.18 0.31 10.23
CA THR A 51 2.14 0.89 9.29
C THR A 51 2.32 0.03 8.06
N THR A 52 2.37 -1.30 8.21
CA THR A 52 2.53 -2.21 7.08
C THR A 52 1.31 -2.18 6.14
N GLY A 53 0.09 -2.21 6.69
CA GLY A 53 -1.14 -2.13 5.90
C GLY A 53 -1.29 -0.80 5.16
N GLN A 54 -0.96 0.31 5.83
CA GLN A 54 -0.93 1.64 5.22
C GLN A 54 0.07 1.73 4.08
N LYS A 55 1.29 1.22 4.31
CA LYS A 55 2.34 1.21 3.30
C LYS A 55 1.93 0.40 2.08
N GLY A 56 1.39 -0.80 2.26
CA GLY A 56 0.90 -1.64 1.16
C GLY A 56 -0.15 -0.90 0.33
N LEU A 57 -1.15 -0.31 0.97
CA LEU A 57 -2.20 0.44 0.28
C LEU A 57 -1.66 1.61 -0.56
N VAL A 58 -0.73 2.38 0.00
CA VAL A 58 -0.12 3.53 -0.71
C VAL A 58 0.78 3.05 -1.85
N ASP A 59 1.52 1.96 -1.67
CA ASP A 59 2.38 1.39 -2.69
C ASP A 59 1.56 0.83 -3.87
N ASP A 60 0.43 0.16 -3.60
CA ASP A 60 -0.50 -0.32 -4.62
C ASP A 60 -1.10 0.85 -5.42
N GLY A 61 -1.55 1.90 -4.73
CA GLY A 61 -2.08 3.11 -5.38
C GLY A 61 -1.03 3.84 -6.23
N LYS A 62 0.23 3.90 -5.76
CA LYS A 62 1.35 4.45 -6.55
C LYS A 62 1.62 3.62 -7.79
N LEU A 63 1.66 2.30 -7.66
CA LEU A 63 1.87 1.39 -8.78
C LEU A 63 0.75 1.54 -9.83
N ALA A 64 -0.50 1.61 -9.39
CA ALA A 64 -1.65 1.82 -10.26
C ALA A 64 -1.57 3.15 -11.02
N LEU A 65 -1.20 4.23 -10.34
CA LEU A 65 -1.04 5.56 -10.96
C LEU A 65 0.13 5.59 -11.95
N GLU A 66 1.27 4.99 -11.60
CA GLU A 66 2.43 4.85 -12.49
C GLU A 66 2.09 4.02 -13.73
N TYR A 67 1.33 2.95 -13.56
CA TYR A 67 0.90 2.10 -14.67
C TYR A 67 -0.02 2.88 -15.63
N LEU A 68 -1.03 3.57 -15.08
CA LEU A 68 -1.92 4.44 -15.83
C LEU A 68 -1.14 5.49 -16.63
N ILE A 69 -0.22 6.20 -15.98
CA ILE A 69 0.54 7.27 -16.62
C ILE A 69 1.47 6.76 -17.72
N ARG A 70 2.07 5.59 -17.53
CA ARG A 70 2.89 4.97 -18.58
C ARG A 70 2.07 4.62 -19.80
N GLU A 71 0.85 4.14 -19.61
CA GLU A 71 -0.05 3.82 -20.72
C GLU A 71 -0.61 5.06 -21.40
N VAL A 72 -1.05 6.07 -20.66
CA VAL A 72 -1.49 7.36 -21.24
C VAL A 72 -0.34 8.05 -21.98
N ARG A 73 0.91 7.90 -21.51
CA ARG A 73 2.09 8.41 -22.25
C ARG A 73 2.27 7.76 -23.61
N VAL A 74 1.79 6.54 -23.80
CA VAL A 74 1.82 5.83 -25.09
C VAL A 74 0.45 5.80 -25.77
N ALA A 75 -0.48 6.64 -25.32
CA ALA A 75 -1.73 6.86 -26.00
C ALA A 75 -1.47 7.44 -27.40
N SER A 76 -2.20 6.95 -28.38
CA SER A 76 -2.24 7.52 -29.72
C SER A 76 -3.03 8.82 -29.67
N GLU A 77 -2.44 9.90 -30.20
CA GLU A 77 -3.16 11.16 -30.43
C GLU A 77 -3.90 11.16 -31.77
N GLU A 78 -3.74 10.10 -32.58
CA GLU A 78 -4.41 9.98 -33.87
C GLU A 78 -5.93 10.00 -33.67
N ASN A 79 -6.61 10.97 -34.29
CA ASN A 79 -8.07 11.16 -34.28
C ASN A 79 -8.71 11.63 -32.96
N ASN A 80 -7.98 12.27 -32.04
CA ASN A 80 -8.52 12.72 -30.74
C ASN A 80 -9.14 11.57 -29.93
N ASP A 81 -8.49 10.41 -29.93
CA ASP A 81 -9.03 9.18 -29.36
C ASP A 81 -8.94 9.12 -27.81
N ILE A 82 -8.29 10.10 -27.18
CA ILE A 82 -8.27 10.21 -25.72
C ILE A 82 -9.56 10.86 -25.24
N VAL A 83 -10.42 10.06 -24.62
CA VAL A 83 -11.69 10.51 -24.03
C VAL A 83 -11.65 10.28 -22.54
N TYR A 84 -11.84 11.33 -21.75
CA TYR A 84 -11.97 11.23 -20.31
C TYR A 84 -13.34 11.73 -19.83
N SER A 85 -13.77 11.22 -18.67
CA SER A 85 -14.94 11.70 -17.97
C SER A 85 -14.67 11.74 -16.48
N ASP A 86 -15.21 12.75 -15.81
CA ASP A 86 -15.21 12.87 -14.35
C ASP A 86 -16.58 13.41 -13.91
N THR A 87 -17.26 12.62 -13.10
CA THR A 87 -18.60 12.94 -12.55
C THR A 87 -18.58 13.08 -11.03
N GLY A 88 -17.40 13.07 -10.41
CA GLY A 88 -17.21 13.03 -8.96
C GLY A 88 -17.57 11.70 -8.27
N SER A 89 -18.47 10.90 -8.87
CA SER A 89 -18.80 9.53 -8.41
C SER A 89 -18.20 8.43 -9.28
N ALA A 90 -17.81 8.77 -10.50
CA ALA A 90 -17.06 7.91 -11.39
C ALA A 90 -16.16 8.78 -12.25
N ALA A 91 -14.99 8.25 -12.56
CA ALA A 91 -14.04 8.88 -13.47
C ALA A 91 -13.43 7.81 -14.37
N SER A 92 -13.22 8.13 -15.63
CA SER A 92 -12.61 7.23 -16.59
C SER A 92 -11.76 7.97 -17.60
N ILE A 93 -10.79 7.26 -18.16
CA ILE A 93 -10.05 7.71 -19.35
C ILE A 93 -9.91 6.51 -20.29
N THR A 94 -10.25 6.73 -21.56
CA THR A 94 -10.19 5.74 -22.63
C THR A 94 -9.30 6.27 -23.74
N PHE A 95 -8.46 5.40 -24.29
CA PHE A 95 -7.55 5.72 -25.38
C PHE A 95 -7.03 4.45 -26.06
N ASP A 96 -6.63 4.60 -27.31
CA ASP A 96 -5.84 3.64 -28.05
C ASP A 96 -4.35 3.81 -27.75
N LYS A 97 -3.59 2.71 -27.81
CA LYS A 97 -2.13 2.75 -27.69
C LYS A 97 -1.50 2.64 -29.08
N PHE A 98 -0.45 3.40 -29.34
CA PHE A 98 0.33 3.24 -30.58
C PHE A 98 1.30 2.04 -30.54
N VAL A 99 1.39 1.32 -29.40
CA VAL A 99 2.17 0.09 -29.23
C VAL A 99 1.28 -1.06 -28.74
N SER A 100 1.50 -2.25 -29.28
CA SER A 100 0.80 -3.47 -28.86
C SER A 100 1.59 -4.24 -27.81
N TYR A 101 0.88 -4.79 -26.81
CA TYR A 101 1.41 -5.76 -25.86
C TYR A 101 0.74 -7.12 -26.10
N SER A 102 1.43 -8.21 -25.80
CA SER A 102 0.91 -9.57 -25.94
C SER A 102 -0.24 -9.92 -24.99
N GLU A 103 -0.38 -9.11 -23.93
CA GLU A 103 -1.32 -9.27 -22.83
C GLU A 103 -2.69 -8.64 -23.12
N ASP A 104 -2.82 -7.85 -24.19
CA ASP A 104 -4.05 -7.16 -24.56
C ASP A 104 -4.76 -7.88 -25.72
N ASP A 105 -6.05 -8.15 -25.54
CA ASP A 105 -6.88 -8.90 -26.52
C ASP A 105 -7.25 -8.06 -27.77
N SER A 106 -7.21 -6.73 -27.65
CA SER A 106 -7.29 -5.80 -28.78
C SER A 106 -6.26 -4.67 -28.61
N LYS A 107 -5.71 -4.22 -29.75
CA LYS A 107 -4.66 -3.20 -29.82
C LYS A 107 -5.15 -1.79 -29.47
N THR A 108 -6.46 -1.56 -29.44
CA THR A 108 -7.08 -0.25 -29.63
C THR A 108 -8.27 -0.07 -28.68
N GLY A 109 -8.00 0.02 -27.38
CA GLY A 109 -9.05 0.35 -26.43
C GLY A 109 -8.66 0.00 -25.01
N ILE A 110 -7.90 0.89 -24.39
CA ILE A 110 -7.61 0.83 -22.97
C ILE A 110 -8.51 1.80 -22.24
N THR A 111 -9.27 1.28 -21.27
CA THR A 111 -10.10 2.11 -20.39
C THR A 111 -9.64 1.93 -18.96
N TYR A 112 -9.29 3.04 -18.31
CA TYR A 112 -9.17 3.11 -16.87
C TYR A 112 -10.49 3.64 -16.30
N SER A 113 -11.01 3.01 -15.24
CA SER A 113 -12.29 3.40 -14.64
C SER A 113 -12.23 3.30 -13.12
N TRP A 114 -12.62 4.38 -12.46
CA TRP A 114 -12.88 4.40 -11.04
C TRP A 114 -14.37 4.53 -10.76
N ASN A 115 -14.84 3.77 -9.77
CA ASN A 115 -16.22 3.79 -9.30
C ASN A 115 -16.25 4.02 -7.79
N SER A 116 -16.90 5.09 -7.34
CA SER A 116 -16.96 5.48 -5.92
C SER A 116 -17.69 4.47 -5.03
N GLY A 117 -18.66 3.73 -5.59
CA GLY A 117 -19.41 2.70 -4.87
C GLY A 117 -18.56 1.48 -4.52
N THR A 118 -17.71 1.05 -5.45
CA THR A 118 -16.76 -0.07 -5.22
C THR A 118 -15.43 0.40 -4.63
N LYS A 119 -15.10 1.69 -4.74
CA LYS A 119 -13.80 2.27 -4.36
C LYS A 119 -12.62 1.62 -5.09
N THR A 120 -12.85 1.13 -6.30
CA THR A 120 -11.83 0.42 -7.09
C THR A 120 -11.48 1.20 -8.34
N LEU A 121 -10.19 1.17 -8.70
CA LEU A 121 -9.69 1.56 -10.01
C LEU A 121 -9.41 0.28 -10.80
N THR A 122 -10.04 0.16 -11.96
CA THR A 122 -9.85 -0.94 -12.89
C THR A 122 -9.22 -0.45 -14.17
N ARG A 123 -8.51 -1.36 -14.83
CA ARG A 123 -8.13 -1.25 -16.24
C ARG A 123 -8.86 -2.32 -17.03
N THR A 124 -9.42 -1.93 -18.15
CA THR A 124 -10.02 -2.81 -19.14
C THR A 124 -9.22 -2.71 -20.43
N SER A 125 -8.77 -3.85 -20.97
CA SER A 125 -8.12 -3.93 -22.28
C SER A 125 -8.99 -4.69 -23.28
N GLY A 126 -9.06 -4.17 -24.50
CA GLY A 126 -9.60 -4.90 -25.64
C GLY A 126 -11.09 -4.72 -25.88
N THR A 127 -11.67 -3.59 -25.48
CA THR A 127 -13.06 -3.29 -25.85
C THR A 127 -13.08 -2.79 -27.30
N ASP A 128 -13.43 -3.67 -28.25
CA ASP A 128 -13.70 -3.29 -29.66
C ASP A 128 -15.17 -2.85 -29.88
N GLY A 129 -15.92 -2.66 -28.79
CA GLY A 129 -17.35 -2.38 -28.79
C GLY A 129 -18.25 -3.61 -28.92
N THR A 130 -17.69 -4.80 -29.16
CA THR A 130 -18.41 -6.07 -29.37
C THR A 130 -17.98 -7.20 -28.43
N THR A 131 -16.71 -7.24 -28.01
CA THR A 131 -16.18 -8.21 -27.04
C THR A 131 -15.92 -7.50 -25.71
N PRO A 132 -16.41 -8.03 -24.56
CA PRO A 132 -16.06 -7.50 -23.26
C PRO A 132 -14.54 -7.59 -23.06
N GLY A 133 -13.88 -6.44 -22.87
CA GLY A 133 -12.45 -6.41 -22.59
C GLY A 133 -12.08 -7.10 -21.27
N THR A 134 -10.81 -7.49 -21.14
CA THR A 134 -10.27 -8.09 -19.91
C THR A 134 -10.14 -7.02 -18.83
N VAL A 135 -10.84 -7.21 -17.70
CA VAL A 135 -10.85 -6.26 -16.57
C VAL A 135 -9.83 -6.71 -15.50
N THR A 136 -8.93 -5.80 -15.13
CA THR A 136 -7.96 -5.97 -14.04
C THR A 136 -8.16 -4.90 -12.98
N THR A 137 -8.32 -5.30 -11.71
CA THR A 137 -8.32 -4.37 -10.58
C THR A 137 -6.89 -3.96 -10.25
N LEU A 138 -6.63 -2.65 -10.26
CA LEU A 138 -5.28 -2.11 -10.01
C LEU A 138 -5.11 -1.62 -8.58
N ALA A 139 -6.14 -0.98 -8.02
CA ALA A 139 -6.10 -0.45 -6.67
C ALA A 139 -7.51 -0.40 -6.06
N THR A 140 -7.56 -0.43 -4.73
CA THR A 140 -8.80 -0.40 -3.94
C THR A 140 -8.74 0.68 -2.87
N GLN A 141 -9.83 0.88 -2.13
CA GLN A 141 -9.94 1.90 -1.08
C GLN A 141 -9.73 3.34 -1.58
N ILE A 142 -10.01 3.57 -2.86
CA ILE A 142 -9.93 4.91 -3.47
C ILE A 142 -11.24 5.64 -3.18
N THR A 143 -11.16 6.72 -2.39
CA THR A 143 -12.30 7.56 -2.02
C THR A 143 -12.58 8.65 -3.04
N SER A 144 -11.58 9.05 -3.81
CA SER A 144 -11.71 9.99 -4.92
C SER A 144 -10.67 9.68 -5.98
N PHE A 145 -11.09 9.66 -7.24
CA PHE A 145 -10.19 9.65 -8.39
C PHE A 145 -10.69 10.68 -9.38
N THR A 146 -9.81 11.57 -9.82
CA THR A 146 -10.13 12.62 -10.79
C THR A 146 -9.14 12.62 -11.93
N VAL A 147 -9.64 13.06 -13.08
CA VAL A 147 -8.85 13.29 -14.30
C VAL A 147 -9.24 14.65 -14.86
N ALA A 148 -8.24 15.49 -15.11
CA ALA A 148 -8.45 16.82 -15.66
C ALA A 148 -7.31 17.21 -16.60
N GLU A 149 -7.62 17.99 -17.62
CA GLU A 149 -6.60 18.65 -18.44
C GLU A 149 -6.17 19.97 -17.80
N THR A 150 -4.89 20.33 -17.94
CA THR A 150 -4.30 21.53 -17.32
C THR A 150 -3.31 22.20 -18.28
N PRO A 151 -3.40 23.53 -18.49
CA PRO A 151 -4.18 24.51 -17.72
C PRO A 151 -5.65 24.62 -18.15
N SER A 152 -6.02 24.05 -19.28
CA SER A 152 -7.37 24.12 -19.83
C SER A 152 -7.68 22.87 -20.64
N VAL A 153 -8.97 22.66 -20.94
CA VAL A 153 -9.40 21.65 -21.91
C VAL A 153 -8.75 21.95 -23.27
N GLY A 154 -8.30 20.92 -23.97
CA GLY A 154 -7.47 20.94 -25.17
C GLY A 154 -5.97 21.14 -24.93
N SER A 155 -5.46 20.94 -23.71
CA SER A 155 -4.02 21.14 -23.40
C SER A 155 -3.15 19.89 -23.59
N ASP A 156 -3.78 18.73 -23.81
CA ASP A 156 -3.15 17.41 -23.91
C ASP A 156 -2.28 17.03 -22.70
N PHE A 157 -2.44 17.75 -21.58
CA PHE A 157 -1.72 17.49 -20.35
C PHE A 157 -2.71 17.09 -19.26
N TYR A 158 -2.76 15.78 -19.01
CA TYR A 158 -3.68 15.14 -18.08
C TYR A 158 -3.06 15.08 -16.69
N ILE A 159 -3.81 15.51 -15.69
CA ILE A 159 -3.50 15.37 -14.27
C ILE A 159 -4.47 14.37 -13.66
N PHE A 160 -3.91 13.37 -13.01
CA PHE A 160 -4.63 12.36 -12.26
C PHE A 160 -4.43 12.61 -10.78
N THR A 161 -5.53 12.67 -10.03
CA THR A 161 -5.49 12.77 -8.57
C THR A 161 -6.23 11.58 -7.97
N MET A 162 -5.57 10.82 -7.11
CA MET A 162 -6.10 9.64 -6.43
C MET A 162 -6.01 9.85 -4.92
N THR A 163 -7.14 9.75 -4.22
CA THR A 163 -7.17 9.76 -2.75
C THR A 163 -7.55 8.37 -2.25
N LEU A 164 -6.69 7.78 -1.42
CA LEU A 164 -6.86 6.49 -0.77
C LEU A 164 -7.22 6.71 0.69
N GLN A 165 -8.06 5.84 1.25
CA GLN A 165 -8.36 5.84 2.69
C GLN A 165 -7.74 4.62 3.36
N GLY A 166 -6.84 4.88 4.30
CA GLY A 166 -6.21 3.85 5.11
C GLY A 166 -7.12 3.28 6.20
N PRO A 167 -6.69 2.22 6.90
CA PRO A 167 -7.54 1.45 7.82
C PRO A 167 -8.10 2.23 9.01
N ASN A 168 -7.51 3.38 9.38
CA ASN A 168 -7.95 4.20 10.53
C ASN A 168 -8.58 5.52 10.08
N GLY A 169 -8.96 5.62 8.80
CA GLY A 169 -9.62 6.80 8.24
C GLY A 169 -8.66 7.89 7.75
N GLU A 170 -7.35 7.69 7.85
CA GLU A 170 -6.36 8.57 7.23
C GLU A 170 -6.53 8.61 5.70
N ASN A 171 -6.30 9.77 5.10
CA ASN A 171 -6.36 9.95 3.66
C ASN A 171 -4.95 10.16 3.10
N PHE A 172 -4.64 9.49 2.00
CA PHE A 172 -3.42 9.67 1.23
C PHE A 172 -3.77 10.14 -0.17
N THR A 173 -3.29 11.31 -0.58
CA THR A 173 -3.51 11.83 -1.93
C THR A 173 -2.24 11.68 -2.75
N LEU A 174 -2.38 11.01 -3.89
CA LEU A 174 -1.36 10.86 -4.92
C LEU A 174 -1.79 11.70 -6.12
N GLN A 175 -0.86 12.45 -6.69
CA GLN A 175 -1.12 13.24 -7.87
C GLN A 175 0.05 13.07 -8.83
N SER A 176 -0.27 12.88 -10.11
CA SER A 176 0.75 12.84 -11.15
C SER A 176 0.14 13.22 -12.49
N GLY A 177 0.99 13.72 -13.39
CA GLY A 177 0.59 14.31 -14.65
C GLY A 177 1.35 13.73 -15.83
N VAL A 178 0.72 13.76 -16.99
CA VAL A 178 1.27 13.16 -18.20
C VAL A 178 0.78 13.90 -19.44
N ARG A 179 1.72 14.07 -20.37
CA ARG A 179 1.42 14.40 -21.76
C ARG A 179 1.64 13.14 -22.60
N PRO A 180 0.69 12.73 -23.46
CA PRO A 180 0.94 11.68 -24.43
C PRO A 180 2.15 12.03 -25.32
N ARG A 181 2.79 11.01 -25.89
CA ARG A 181 3.86 11.26 -26.86
C ARG A 181 3.20 11.53 -28.20
N SER A 182 3.50 12.69 -28.78
CA SER A 182 3.05 12.98 -30.14
C SER A 182 3.61 11.97 -31.13
N THR A 183 2.73 11.35 -31.91
CA THR A 183 3.06 10.39 -32.96
C THR A 183 3.14 11.04 -34.35
N THR A 184 2.77 12.31 -34.47
CA THR A 184 2.80 13.08 -35.72
C THR A 184 4.18 13.72 -35.91
N ILE A 185 4.94 13.23 -36.89
CA ILE A 185 6.19 13.85 -37.37
C ILE A 185 5.87 14.82 -38.50
#